data_AF-A0A0N0BHK5-F1
#
_entry.id   AF-A0A0N0BHK5-F1
#
_cell.length_a   1.000
_cell.length_b   1.000
_cell.length_c   1.000
_cell.angle_alpha   90.00
_cell.angle_beta   90.00
_cell.angle_gamma   90.00
#
_symmetry.space_group_name_H-M   'P 1'
#
loop_
_entity.id
_entity.type
_entity.pdbx_description
1 polymer ?
#
loop_
_entity_poly.entity_id
_entity_poly.type
_entity_poly.pdbx_seq_one_letter_code
_entity_poly.pdbx_strand_id
1 'polypeptide(L)'
;MVALFMGRTSSSVDKDEATIHKMFLVVVILKLNKRLTARRNLHKMVAEKYDKAVPEKKEELKKIAQQIVAPGRGILAADESTATIGKRLKDINVENTEENRKAYRQLLFTAAKDTIGQHISGVILFHETLYQKAEDGTPFVELLKQRGILPGIKVDKGVVPLFGTDDECTTQGLDDLQARCIQYKKDGCQFAKWRCVLKIKKDCPSKLAILENANVLARYASICQSARIVPIVEPEILPDGDHDLARCQQVTEEVLAAVYKALSDHHVYLEGTLLKPNMVTPGQSCPKKASPQEIAAATVTALLRTVPPAVPGITFLSGGQSEEEASVNLDAINKFPANKPWALTFSYGRALQASVLRAWGGKKEQIAAGQEELLKRAKANGLASQGNYAAGSIVSKAANASLYANSESALGKYAGGVTGAAGDAALFVANHARREDPHQADITENPTVEVDRDAILNLWSPSRYFRTWNTNSPKMQFLTYGQLPTVLYTSVDMLVFNSISN
;
A
#
# COMPACT_ATOMS: atom_id res chain seq x y z
N MET A 1 2.33 -31.83 -46.63
CA MET A 1 2.53 -31.14 -47.93
C MET A 1 3.85 -31.53 -48.61
N VAL A 2 5.02 -31.44 -47.97
CA VAL A 2 6.30 -31.85 -48.61
C VAL A 2 6.38 -33.36 -48.90
N ALA A 3 5.86 -34.21 -48.02
CA ALA A 3 5.79 -35.66 -48.25
C ALA A 3 4.79 -36.06 -49.37
N LEU A 4 3.85 -35.18 -49.74
CA LEU A 4 2.84 -35.44 -50.77
C LEU A 4 3.34 -35.11 -52.20
N PHE A 5 4.49 -34.44 -52.33
CA PHE A 5 5.07 -34.10 -53.64
C PHE A 5 6.21 -35.03 -54.06
N MET A 6 6.67 -35.90 -53.15
CA MET A 6 7.77 -36.85 -53.44
C MET A 6 7.29 -38.21 -53.94
N GLY A 7 5.97 -38.43 -54.03
CA GLY A 7 5.38 -39.67 -54.51
C GLY A 7 4.71 -39.50 -55.86
N ARG A 8 5.49 -39.39 -56.95
CA ARG A 8 5.18 -39.87 -58.32
C ARG A 8 6.25 -39.38 -59.30
N THR A 9 6.49 -40.23 -60.30
CA THR A 9 7.30 -40.10 -61.53
C THR A 9 8.82 -40.21 -61.40
N SER A 10 9.28 -41.42 -61.74
CA SER A 10 10.56 -41.75 -62.35
C SER A 10 10.78 -40.97 -63.66
N SER A 11 11.74 -40.06 -63.69
CA SER A 11 12.56 -39.70 -64.86
C SER A 11 13.42 -38.51 -64.47
N SER A 12 14.73 -38.62 -64.73
CA SER A 12 15.75 -37.57 -64.79
C SER A 12 15.28 -36.14 -64.51
N VAL A 13 15.54 -35.65 -63.30
CA VAL A 13 15.67 -34.22 -63.04
C VAL A 13 16.84 -34.07 -62.09
N ASP A 14 17.96 -33.53 -62.57
CA ASP A 14 18.94 -32.85 -61.74
C ASP A 14 18.19 -31.77 -60.97
N LYS A 15 17.70 -32.13 -59.79
CA LYS A 15 17.06 -31.19 -58.89
C LYS A 15 18.18 -30.42 -58.22
N ASP A 16 18.61 -29.40 -58.95
CA ASP A 16 19.57 -28.36 -58.59
C ASP A 16 19.48 -28.09 -57.08
N GLU A 17 20.52 -28.48 -56.34
CA GLU A 17 20.59 -28.46 -54.87
C GLU A 17 20.26 -27.06 -54.33
N ALA A 18 20.59 -26.03 -55.12
CA ALA A 18 20.21 -24.63 -54.89
C ALA A 18 18.69 -24.40 -54.81
N THR A 19 17.89 -25.12 -55.59
CA THR A 19 16.42 -25.02 -55.59
C THR A 19 15.83 -25.65 -54.33
N ILE A 20 16.39 -26.79 -53.89
CA ILE A 20 15.98 -27.44 -52.63
C ILE A 20 16.34 -26.56 -51.44
N HIS A 21 17.53 -25.97 -51.42
CA HIS A 21 17.96 -25.03 -50.38
C HIS A 21 17.09 -23.76 -50.33
N LYS A 22 16.75 -23.17 -51.48
CA LYS A 22 15.83 -22.03 -51.56
C LYS A 22 14.44 -22.37 -51.03
N MET A 23 13.90 -23.53 -51.37
CA MET A 23 12.60 -23.98 -50.83
C MET A 23 12.66 -24.19 -49.31
N PHE A 24 13.74 -24.77 -48.79
CA PHE A 24 13.91 -24.97 -47.35
C PHE A 24 13.99 -23.62 -46.61
N LEU A 25 14.75 -22.66 -47.15
CA LEU A 25 14.86 -21.31 -46.60
C LEU A 25 13.51 -20.58 -46.58
N VAL A 26 12.72 -20.68 -47.66
CA VAL A 26 11.37 -20.09 -47.72
C VAL A 26 10.45 -20.72 -46.67
N VAL A 27 10.49 -22.03 -46.47
CA VAL A 27 9.69 -22.71 -45.42
C VAL A 27 10.11 -22.28 -44.02
N VAL A 28 11.42 -22.10 -43.78
CA VAL A 28 11.95 -21.61 -42.50
C VAL A 28 11.52 -20.17 -42.25
N ILE A 29 11.63 -19.29 -43.24
CA ILE A 29 11.17 -17.88 -43.17
C ILE A 29 9.66 -17.82 -42.92
N LEU A 30 8.85 -18.62 -43.61
CA LEU A 30 7.40 -18.67 -43.41
C LEU A 30 7.02 -19.20 -42.02
N LYS A 31 7.75 -20.19 -41.49
CA LYS A 31 7.56 -20.66 -40.10
C LYS A 31 7.97 -19.61 -39.07
N LEU A 32 9.08 -18.91 -39.30
CA LEU A 32 9.53 -17.80 -38.45
C LEU A 32 8.53 -16.65 -38.47
N ASN A 33 8.04 -16.24 -39.64
CA ASN A 33 7.00 -15.22 -39.76
C ASN A 33 5.70 -15.68 -39.10
N LYS A 34 5.24 -16.92 -39.31
CA LYS A 34 4.06 -17.43 -38.58
C LYS A 34 4.26 -17.43 -37.07
N ARG A 35 5.45 -17.80 -36.57
CA ARG A 35 5.77 -17.75 -35.13
C ARG A 35 5.84 -16.31 -34.61
N LEU A 36 6.42 -15.39 -35.37
CA LEU A 36 6.50 -13.97 -35.03
C LEU A 36 5.12 -13.31 -35.03
N THR A 37 4.30 -13.57 -36.05
CA THR A 37 2.91 -13.12 -36.15
C THR A 37 2.04 -13.74 -35.06
N ALA A 38 2.22 -15.03 -34.75
CA ALA A 38 1.56 -15.68 -33.61
C ALA A 38 1.98 -15.06 -32.27
N ARG A 39 3.27 -14.72 -32.09
CA ARG A 39 3.77 -13.97 -30.91
C ARG A 39 3.19 -12.56 -30.82
N ARG A 40 3.07 -11.87 -31.96
CA ARG A 40 2.47 -10.54 -32.09
C ARG A 40 0.97 -10.56 -31.80
N ASN A 41 0.28 -11.62 -32.21
CA ASN A 41 -1.15 -11.81 -31.97
C ASN A 41 -1.44 -12.31 -30.56
N LEU A 42 -0.54 -13.08 -29.93
CA LEU A 42 -0.65 -13.43 -28.51
C LEU A 42 -0.61 -12.18 -27.62
N HIS A 43 0.20 -11.17 -27.98
CA HIS A 43 0.21 -9.88 -27.27
C HIS A 43 -1.10 -9.08 -27.41
N LYS A 44 -1.94 -9.38 -28.40
CA LYS A 44 -3.25 -8.74 -28.60
C LYS A 44 -4.41 -9.49 -27.92
N MET A 45 -4.15 -10.62 -27.27
CA MET A 45 -5.17 -11.51 -26.69
C MET A 45 -5.18 -11.52 -25.16
N VAL A 46 -4.58 -10.52 -24.51
CA VAL A 46 -4.88 -10.31 -23.09
C VAL A 46 -6.22 -9.59 -23.06
N ALA A 47 -7.27 -10.28 -22.63
CA ALA A 47 -8.49 -9.64 -22.21
C ALA A 47 -8.17 -8.78 -20.98
N GLU A 48 -7.58 -7.60 -21.20
CA GLU A 48 -7.26 -6.68 -20.13
C GLU A 48 -8.56 -6.06 -19.66
N LYS A 49 -9.09 -6.55 -18.53
CA LYS A 49 -10.11 -5.84 -17.74
C LYS A 49 -9.68 -4.39 -17.39
N TYR A 50 -8.40 -4.06 -17.62
CA TYR A 50 -7.72 -2.79 -17.46
C TYR A 50 -7.63 -1.92 -18.73
N ASP A 51 -8.32 -2.27 -19.83
CA ASP A 51 -8.28 -1.56 -21.14
C ASP A 51 -8.68 -0.07 -21.06
N LYS A 52 -9.29 0.38 -19.96
CA LYS A 52 -9.72 1.77 -19.79
C LYS A 52 -8.63 2.73 -19.32
N ALA A 53 -7.50 2.24 -18.79
CA ALA A 53 -6.39 3.10 -18.41
C ALA A 53 -5.46 3.33 -19.62
N VAL A 54 -5.26 4.60 -19.97
CA VAL A 54 -4.41 5.02 -21.10
C VAL A 54 -3.03 4.36 -21.02
N PRO A 55 -2.52 3.69 -22.07
CA PRO A 55 -1.25 2.96 -22.04
C PRO A 55 -0.06 3.76 -21.50
N GLU A 56 0.03 5.05 -21.84
CA GLU A 56 1.08 5.96 -21.35
C GLU A 56 1.12 6.06 -19.83
N LYS A 57 -0.05 6.05 -19.18
CA LYS A 57 -0.19 6.13 -17.74
C LYS A 57 0.26 4.86 -17.05
N LYS A 58 -0.09 3.69 -17.61
CA LYS A 58 0.42 2.39 -17.13
C LYS A 58 1.94 2.34 -17.20
N GLU A 59 2.52 2.79 -18.30
CA GLU A 59 3.96 2.80 -18.50
C GLU A 59 4.69 3.75 -17.55
N GLU A 60 4.14 4.96 -17.31
CA GLU A 60 4.69 5.88 -16.32
C GLU A 60 4.69 5.29 -14.91
N LEU A 61 3.55 4.77 -14.45
CA LEU A 61 3.43 4.17 -13.11
C LEU A 61 4.40 3.00 -12.94
N LYS A 62 4.51 2.14 -13.96
CA LYS A 62 5.43 1.01 -13.97
C LYS A 62 6.89 1.47 -13.87
N LYS A 63 7.29 2.45 -14.67
CA LYS A 63 8.65 3.03 -14.64
C LYS A 63 8.98 3.60 -13.27
N ILE A 64 8.07 4.37 -12.67
CA ILE A 64 8.26 4.95 -11.34
C ILE A 64 8.42 3.82 -10.30
N ALA A 65 7.54 2.83 -10.30
CA ALA A 65 7.61 1.72 -9.35
C ALA A 65 8.93 0.95 -9.46
N GLN A 66 9.39 0.67 -10.69
CA GLN A 66 10.67 0.02 -10.95
C GLN A 66 11.89 0.87 -10.54
N GLN A 67 11.84 2.18 -10.73
CA GLN A 67 12.89 3.10 -10.26
C GLN A 67 13.01 3.10 -8.74
N ILE A 68 11.88 3.03 -8.03
CA ILE A 68 11.87 2.96 -6.56
C ILE A 68 12.53 1.67 -6.07
N VAL A 69 12.34 0.53 -6.76
CA VAL A 69 12.92 -0.76 -6.31
C VAL A 69 14.16 -1.17 -7.11
N ALA A 70 14.90 -0.19 -7.65
CA ALA A 70 16.16 -0.45 -8.33
C ALA A 70 17.15 -1.22 -7.42
N PRO A 71 17.97 -2.15 -7.96
CA PRO A 71 18.86 -2.98 -7.16
C PRO A 71 19.77 -2.17 -6.22
N GLY A 72 19.86 -2.59 -4.96
CA GLY A 72 20.68 -1.90 -3.94
C GLY A 72 20.06 -0.65 -3.35
N ARG A 73 18.83 -0.29 -3.75
CA ARG A 73 18.13 0.89 -3.26
C ARG A 73 16.83 0.55 -2.55
N GLY A 74 16.44 1.43 -1.64
CA GLY A 74 15.16 1.39 -0.96
C GLY A 74 14.64 2.79 -0.62
N ILE A 75 13.69 2.84 0.29
CA ILE A 75 12.95 4.05 0.63
C ILE A 75 13.31 4.51 2.04
N LEU A 76 13.60 5.80 2.19
CA LEU A 76 13.63 6.48 3.49
C LEU A 76 12.22 6.97 3.83
N ALA A 77 11.59 6.40 4.86
CA ALA A 77 10.28 6.82 5.33
C ALA A 77 10.45 7.96 6.35
N ALA A 78 10.34 9.22 5.89
CA ALA A 78 10.47 10.45 6.68
C ALA A 78 9.11 11.18 6.81
N ASP A 79 8.03 10.40 6.78
CA ASP A 79 6.63 10.83 6.74
C ASP A 79 5.96 10.83 8.12
N GLU A 80 6.75 10.92 9.19
CA GLU A 80 6.22 11.07 10.53
C GLU A 80 5.33 12.32 10.62
N SER A 81 4.10 12.16 11.12
CA SER A 81 3.24 13.31 11.44
C SER A 81 3.86 14.15 12.56
N THR A 82 3.36 15.36 12.76
CA THR A 82 3.79 16.26 13.85
C THR A 82 3.78 15.58 15.21
N ALA A 83 2.78 14.75 15.50
CA ALA A 83 2.70 13.98 16.74
C ALA A 83 3.76 12.86 16.81
N THR A 84 3.99 12.14 15.71
CA THR A 84 4.95 11.03 15.67
C THR A 84 6.39 11.52 15.75
N ILE A 85 6.75 12.58 15.03
CA ILE A 85 8.09 13.16 15.10
C ILE A 85 8.36 13.82 16.45
N GLY A 86 7.32 14.41 17.08
CA GLY A 86 7.44 14.96 18.43
C GLY A 86 7.91 13.94 19.47
N LYS A 87 7.46 12.69 19.38
CA LYS A 87 7.95 11.60 20.24
C LYS A 87 9.44 11.34 20.02
N ARG A 88 9.88 11.29 18.76
CA ARG A 88 11.28 11.07 18.42
C ARG A 88 12.21 12.21 18.84
N LEU A 89 11.73 13.45 18.73
CA LEU A 89 12.47 14.63 19.21
C LEU A 89 12.56 14.64 20.73
N LYS A 90 11.47 14.26 21.42
CA LYS A 90 11.46 14.11 22.88
C LYS A 90 12.50 13.09 23.36
N ASP A 91 12.69 11.98 22.66
CA ASP A 91 13.69 10.96 23.01
C ASP A 91 15.15 11.48 23.02
N ILE A 92 15.40 12.60 22.34
CA ILE A 92 16.70 13.29 22.32
C ILE A 92 16.65 14.67 23.01
N ASN A 93 15.61 14.93 23.81
CA ASN A 93 15.36 16.18 24.53
C ASN A 93 15.31 17.43 23.62
N VAL A 94 14.75 17.28 22.42
CA VAL A 94 14.52 18.38 21.47
C VAL A 94 13.05 18.73 21.44
N GLU A 95 12.75 20.03 21.46
CA GLU A 95 11.37 20.53 21.39
C GLU A 95 10.74 20.30 20.00
N ASN A 96 9.44 19.98 19.96
CA ASN A 96 8.72 19.75 18.72
C ASN A 96 8.20 21.05 18.06
N THR A 97 9.12 21.89 17.60
CA THR A 97 8.81 23.10 16.82
C THR A 97 8.89 22.82 15.31
N GLU A 98 8.27 23.66 14.48
CA GLU A 98 8.39 23.54 13.02
C GLU A 98 9.85 23.67 12.57
N GLU A 99 10.60 24.57 13.19
CA GLU A 99 12.01 24.80 12.92
C GLU A 99 12.85 23.55 13.19
N ASN A 100 12.61 22.84 14.29
CA ASN A 100 13.33 21.62 14.62
C ASN A 100 12.94 20.46 13.70
N ARG A 101 11.66 20.35 13.31
CA ARG A 101 11.22 19.37 12.31
C ARG A 101 11.88 19.63 10.96
N LYS A 102 11.88 20.89 10.50
CA LYS A 102 12.56 21.34 9.29
C LYS A 102 14.07 21.07 9.35
N ALA A 103 14.74 21.43 10.44
CA ALA A 103 16.19 21.22 10.62
C ALA A 103 16.55 19.73 10.54
N TYR A 104 15.76 18.88 11.18
CA TYR A 104 15.96 17.43 11.11
C TYR A 104 15.75 16.87 9.70
N ARG A 105 14.70 17.32 8.98
CA ARG A 105 14.48 16.91 7.58
C ARG A 105 15.57 17.44 6.64
N GLN A 106 16.01 18.68 6.84
CA GLN A 106 17.14 19.25 6.11
C GLN A 106 18.40 18.42 6.32
N LEU A 107 18.69 17.98 7.55
CA LEU A 107 19.83 17.09 7.84
C LEU A 107 19.76 15.84 6.96
N LEU A 108 18.61 15.16 6.90
CA LEU A 108 18.43 13.95 6.09
C LEU A 108 18.62 14.23 4.59
N PHE A 109 18.01 15.32 4.07
CA PHE A 109 17.96 15.59 2.63
C PHE A 109 19.17 16.32 2.08
N THR A 110 20.04 16.80 2.96
CA THR A 110 21.33 17.40 2.60
C THR A 110 22.51 16.43 2.72
N ALA A 111 22.28 15.18 3.16
CA ALA A 111 23.31 14.14 3.17
C ALA A 111 24.00 14.01 1.81
N ALA A 112 25.27 13.57 1.82
CA ALA A 112 26.16 13.60 0.67
C ALA A 112 25.52 13.01 -0.60
N LYS A 113 25.31 13.87 -1.61
CA LYS A 113 24.55 13.57 -2.83
C LYS A 113 25.09 12.36 -3.58
N ASP A 114 26.41 12.26 -3.68
CA ASP A 114 27.08 11.20 -4.46
C ASP A 114 26.96 9.81 -3.81
N THR A 115 26.62 9.76 -2.52
CA THR A 115 26.52 8.50 -1.76
C THR A 115 25.08 8.10 -1.48
N ILE A 116 24.23 9.05 -1.03
CA ILE A 116 22.88 8.71 -0.58
C ILE A 116 22.00 8.15 -1.70
N GLY A 117 22.10 8.72 -2.91
CA GLY A 117 21.35 8.27 -4.09
C GLY A 117 21.72 6.88 -4.60
N GLN A 118 22.85 6.31 -4.14
CA GLN A 118 23.25 4.94 -4.44
C GLN A 118 22.41 3.90 -3.68
N HIS A 119 21.81 4.31 -2.56
CA HIS A 119 21.10 3.43 -1.63
C HIS A 119 19.64 3.84 -1.38
N ILE A 120 19.30 5.10 -1.64
CA ILE A 120 17.93 5.60 -1.50
C ILE A 120 17.42 5.99 -2.89
N SER A 121 16.29 5.42 -3.28
CA SER A 121 15.57 5.69 -4.53
C SER A 121 14.35 6.58 -4.31
N GLY A 122 13.78 6.55 -3.11
CA GLY A 122 12.59 7.31 -2.76
C GLY A 122 12.59 7.79 -1.32
N VAL A 123 11.94 8.91 -1.06
CA VAL A 123 11.70 9.43 0.30
C VAL A 123 10.21 9.69 0.46
N ILE A 124 9.61 9.13 1.52
CA ILE A 124 8.22 9.44 1.89
C ILE A 124 8.24 10.69 2.77
N LEU A 125 7.47 11.70 2.40
CA LEU A 125 7.32 12.96 3.10
C LEU A 125 5.99 13.04 3.83
N PHE A 126 5.95 13.85 4.88
CA PHE A 126 4.71 14.37 5.45
C PHE A 126 4.31 15.67 4.72
N HIS A 127 3.03 16.05 4.77
CA HIS A 127 2.51 17.23 4.06
C HIS A 127 3.28 18.50 4.43
N GLU A 128 3.56 18.72 5.72
CA GLU A 128 4.38 19.86 6.17
C GLU A 128 5.75 19.90 5.47
N THR A 129 6.44 18.76 5.42
CA THR A 129 7.78 18.65 4.84
C THR A 129 7.80 18.86 3.33
N LEU A 130 6.73 18.51 2.62
CA LEU A 130 6.64 18.71 1.18
C LEU A 130 6.82 20.18 0.79
N TYR A 131 6.28 21.10 1.59
CA TYR A 131 6.29 22.54 1.33
C TYR A 131 7.37 23.31 2.09
N GLN A 132 8.20 22.61 2.87
CA GLN A 132 9.35 23.20 3.55
C GLN A 132 10.55 23.42 2.59
N LYS A 133 11.40 24.35 2.99
CA LYS A 133 12.63 24.75 2.30
C LYS A 133 13.82 24.62 3.24
N ALA A 134 14.99 24.35 2.67
CA ALA A 134 16.25 24.42 3.40
C ALA A 134 16.62 25.87 3.75
N GLU A 135 17.62 26.04 4.62
CA GLU A 135 18.15 27.36 5.02
C GLU A 135 18.58 28.23 3.83
N ASP A 136 19.03 27.63 2.72
CA ASP A 136 19.41 28.32 1.47
C ASP A 136 18.20 28.69 0.57
N GLY A 137 16.98 28.40 1.02
CA GLY A 137 15.74 28.65 0.27
C GLY A 137 15.36 27.54 -0.73
N THR A 138 16.19 26.50 -0.90
CA THR A 138 15.90 25.39 -1.82
C THR A 138 14.75 24.53 -1.27
N PRO A 139 13.67 24.28 -2.04
CA PRO A 139 12.61 23.35 -1.64
C PRO A 139 13.15 21.93 -1.38
N PHE A 140 12.64 21.24 -0.35
CA PHE A 140 13.10 19.87 -0.06
C PHE A 140 12.88 18.89 -1.22
N VAL A 141 11.79 19.06 -1.96
CA VAL A 141 11.53 18.30 -3.19
C VAL A 141 12.67 18.42 -4.20
N GLU A 142 13.24 19.62 -4.37
CA GLU A 142 14.35 19.86 -5.29
C GLU A 142 15.66 19.26 -4.76
N LEU A 143 15.90 19.33 -3.44
CA LEU A 143 17.06 18.67 -2.83
C LEU A 143 17.05 17.14 -3.04
N LEU A 144 15.87 16.51 -3.02
CA LEU A 144 15.69 15.09 -3.33
C LEU A 144 15.94 14.80 -4.81
N LYS A 145 15.33 15.57 -5.72
CA LYS A 145 15.51 15.41 -7.17
C LYS A 145 16.97 15.58 -7.58
N GLN A 146 17.68 16.56 -7.01
CA GLN A 146 19.10 16.75 -7.25
C GLN A 146 19.93 15.52 -6.88
N ARG A 147 19.46 14.67 -5.95
CA ARG A 147 20.10 13.42 -5.52
C ARG A 147 19.60 12.18 -6.27
N GLY A 148 18.76 12.35 -7.28
CA GLY A 148 18.12 11.24 -8.00
C GLY A 148 17.13 10.46 -7.13
N ILE A 149 16.60 11.09 -6.07
CA ILE A 149 15.64 10.48 -5.14
C ILE A 149 14.23 10.97 -5.50
N LEU A 150 13.32 10.03 -5.67
CA LEU A 150 11.92 10.31 -5.96
C LEU A 150 11.20 10.82 -4.69
N PRO A 151 10.53 11.97 -4.73
CA PRO A 151 9.66 12.40 -3.65
C PRO A 151 8.37 11.58 -3.63
N GLY A 152 7.97 11.12 -2.45
CA GLY A 152 6.67 10.51 -2.21
C GLY A 152 5.95 11.15 -1.02
N ILE A 153 4.66 10.87 -0.86
CA ILE A 153 3.82 11.58 0.10
C ILE A 153 2.92 10.61 0.90
N LYS A 154 2.87 10.75 2.22
CA LYS A 154 1.86 10.09 3.05
C LYS A 154 0.52 10.80 2.86
N VAL A 155 -0.51 10.04 2.48
CA VAL A 155 -1.83 10.62 2.16
C VAL A 155 -2.98 10.16 3.06
N ASP A 156 -2.79 9.09 3.84
CA ASP A 156 -3.75 8.70 4.86
C ASP A 156 -3.86 9.74 5.98
N LYS A 157 -5.06 9.88 6.53
CA LYS A 157 -5.40 10.76 7.67
C LYS A 157 -5.48 9.97 8.98
N GLY A 158 -4.68 8.91 9.12
CA GLY A 158 -4.57 8.11 10.34
C GLY A 158 -5.65 7.05 10.51
N VAL A 159 -5.55 6.28 11.59
CA VAL A 159 -6.46 5.17 11.90
C VAL A 159 -7.67 5.63 12.72
N VAL A 160 -8.79 4.95 12.55
CA VAL A 160 -10.03 5.14 13.32
C VAL A 160 -10.55 3.79 13.83
N PRO A 161 -11.11 3.72 15.05
CA PRO A 161 -11.63 2.47 15.60
C PRO A 161 -12.75 1.88 14.75
N LEU A 162 -12.81 0.55 14.66
CA LEU A 162 -13.96 -0.17 14.10
C LEU A 162 -14.93 -0.50 15.23
N PHE A 163 -16.11 0.13 15.22
CA PHE A 163 -17.14 -0.12 16.22
C PHE A 163 -17.55 -1.60 16.24
N GLY A 164 -17.67 -2.19 17.44
CA GLY A 164 -18.01 -3.60 17.61
C GLY A 164 -16.84 -4.58 17.48
N THR A 165 -15.60 -4.10 17.41
CA THR A 165 -14.38 -4.93 17.38
C THR A 165 -13.54 -4.79 18.65
N ASP A 166 -12.63 -5.74 18.91
CA ASP A 166 -11.68 -5.69 20.04
C ASP A 166 -10.45 -4.82 19.69
N ASP A 167 -10.65 -3.50 19.76
CA ASP A 167 -9.57 -2.52 19.57
C ASP A 167 -8.88 -2.70 18.20
N GLU A 168 -9.69 -2.98 17.18
CA GLU A 168 -9.28 -2.96 15.78
C GLU A 168 -9.62 -1.62 15.13
N CYS A 169 -8.98 -1.34 14.00
CA CYS A 169 -9.13 -0.07 13.30
C CYS A 169 -9.17 -0.23 11.78
N THR A 170 -9.75 0.75 11.12
CA THR A 170 -9.53 1.03 9.69
C THR A 170 -8.76 2.35 9.58
N THR A 171 -8.50 2.80 8.35
CA THR A 171 -7.75 4.03 8.08
C THR A 171 -8.60 5.00 7.28
N GLN A 172 -8.58 6.27 7.65
CA GLN A 172 -9.38 7.32 6.99
C GLN A 172 -8.53 8.19 6.04
N GLY A 173 -9.21 8.97 5.19
CA GLY A 173 -8.58 9.96 4.32
C GLY A 173 -8.87 9.83 2.82
N LEU A 174 -9.91 9.07 2.44
CA LEU A 174 -10.34 8.92 1.05
C LEU A 174 -11.09 10.15 0.53
N ASP A 175 -11.83 10.83 1.41
CA ASP A 175 -12.42 12.13 1.11
C ASP A 175 -11.33 13.07 0.59
N ASP A 176 -11.61 13.83 -0.47
CA ASP A 176 -10.69 14.75 -1.16
C ASP A 176 -9.39 14.16 -1.75
N LEU A 177 -9.15 12.84 -1.60
CA LEU A 177 -7.86 12.22 -1.94
C LEU A 177 -7.44 12.42 -3.39
N GLN A 178 -8.37 12.37 -4.35
CA GLN A 178 -8.03 12.54 -5.76
C GLN A 178 -7.48 13.94 -6.03
N ALA A 179 -8.14 14.98 -5.50
CA ALA A 179 -7.71 16.37 -5.64
C ALA A 179 -6.32 16.58 -5.01
N ARG A 180 -6.12 16.02 -3.82
CA ARG A 180 -4.80 16.04 -3.15
C ARG A 180 -3.73 15.33 -3.97
N CYS A 181 -3.99 14.14 -4.50
CA CYS A 181 -3.02 13.42 -5.33
C CYS A 181 -2.68 14.19 -6.61
N ILE A 182 -3.66 14.83 -7.27
CA ILE A 182 -3.40 15.71 -8.42
C ILE A 182 -2.46 16.86 -8.02
N GLN A 183 -2.71 17.49 -6.87
CA GLN A 183 -1.87 18.58 -6.38
C GLN A 183 -0.45 18.08 -6.04
N TYR A 184 -0.32 17.00 -5.27
CA TYR A 184 0.97 16.42 -4.93
C TYR A 184 1.78 15.98 -6.15
N LYS A 185 1.11 15.48 -7.21
CA LYS A 185 1.78 15.16 -8.48
C LYS A 185 2.36 16.41 -9.14
N LYS A 186 1.61 17.52 -9.16
CA LYS A 186 2.09 18.83 -9.65
C LYS A 186 3.26 19.34 -8.82
N ASP A 187 3.21 19.12 -7.51
CA ASP A 187 4.26 19.54 -6.56
C ASP A 187 5.50 18.62 -6.57
N GLY A 188 5.52 17.60 -7.43
CA GLY A 188 6.70 16.79 -7.73
C GLY A 188 6.69 15.38 -7.14
N CYS A 189 5.68 14.98 -6.36
CA CYS A 189 5.57 13.63 -5.83
C CYS A 189 5.26 12.60 -6.93
N GLN A 190 5.95 11.47 -6.88
CA GLN A 190 5.80 10.38 -7.85
C GLN A 190 5.05 9.17 -7.29
N PHE A 191 5.06 9.02 -5.98
CA PHE A 191 4.41 7.92 -5.28
C PHE A 191 3.77 8.39 -3.97
N ALA A 192 2.87 7.58 -3.42
CA ALA A 192 2.19 7.86 -2.16
C ALA A 192 2.28 6.67 -1.22
N LYS A 193 1.94 6.90 0.04
CA LYS A 193 1.86 5.86 1.06
C LYS A 193 0.55 5.97 1.84
N TRP A 194 -0.06 4.82 2.11
CA TRP A 194 -1.23 4.68 2.98
C TRP A 194 -1.05 3.49 3.91
N ARG A 195 -1.11 3.75 5.21
CA ARG A 195 -0.90 2.74 6.25
C ARG A 195 -2.20 2.28 6.89
N CYS A 196 -2.50 1.00 6.75
CA CYS A 196 -3.48 0.25 7.54
C CYS A 196 -2.79 -0.52 8.66
N VAL A 197 -3.52 -0.81 9.74
CA VAL A 197 -2.98 -1.46 10.94
C VAL A 197 -3.89 -2.61 11.36
N LEU A 198 -3.29 -3.78 11.54
CA LEU A 198 -3.95 -4.98 12.05
C LEU A 198 -3.19 -5.50 13.27
N LYS A 199 -3.89 -6.23 14.16
CA LYS A 199 -3.34 -6.75 15.41
C LYS A 199 -3.53 -8.26 15.47
N ILE A 200 -2.53 -8.98 15.95
CA ILE A 200 -2.67 -10.40 16.30
C ILE A 200 -3.01 -10.49 17.78
N LYS A 201 -4.22 -10.97 18.06
CA LYS A 201 -4.67 -11.36 19.41
C LYS A 201 -5.34 -12.74 19.29
N LYS A 202 -6.00 -13.20 20.36
CA LYS A 202 -6.75 -14.46 20.36
C LYS A 202 -7.74 -14.56 19.20
N ASP A 203 -8.57 -13.53 19.00
CA ASP A 203 -9.63 -13.50 18.00
C ASP A 203 -9.41 -12.40 16.93
N CYS A 204 -8.19 -11.83 16.87
CA CYS A 204 -7.80 -10.80 15.91
C CYS A 204 -6.67 -11.29 14.98
N PRO A 205 -6.58 -10.78 13.74
CA PRO A 205 -7.51 -9.81 13.16
C PRO A 205 -8.85 -10.44 12.77
N SER A 206 -9.95 -9.74 13.04
CA SER A 206 -11.28 -10.22 12.66
C SER A 206 -11.48 -10.15 11.15
N LYS A 207 -12.43 -10.92 10.65
CA LYS A 207 -12.83 -10.85 9.23
C LYS A 207 -13.26 -9.44 8.82
N LEU A 208 -13.91 -8.69 9.73
CA LEU A 208 -14.31 -7.31 9.47
C LEU A 208 -13.08 -6.43 9.26
N ALA A 209 -12.10 -6.47 10.16
CA ALA A 209 -10.89 -5.66 10.06
C ALA A 209 -10.06 -5.99 8.81
N ILE A 210 -9.94 -7.27 8.45
CA ILE A 210 -9.23 -7.69 7.23
C ILE A 210 -9.91 -7.13 5.99
N LEU A 211 -11.23 -7.33 5.85
CA LEU A 211 -11.98 -6.91 4.66
C LEU A 211 -12.02 -5.39 4.49
N GLU A 212 -12.25 -4.67 5.59
CA GLU A 212 -12.33 -3.22 5.57
C GLU A 212 -10.98 -2.58 5.23
N ASN A 213 -9.88 -3.02 5.85
CA ASN A 213 -8.55 -2.51 5.52
C ASN A 213 -8.11 -2.89 4.10
N ALA A 214 -8.44 -4.08 3.61
CA ALA A 214 -8.18 -4.46 2.22
C ALA A 214 -8.96 -3.56 1.23
N ASN A 215 -10.23 -3.29 1.52
CA ASN A 215 -11.08 -2.46 0.68
C ASN A 215 -10.60 -0.99 0.63
N VAL A 216 -10.26 -0.40 1.79
CA VAL A 216 -9.79 1.00 1.83
C VAL A 216 -8.44 1.17 1.13
N LEU A 217 -7.52 0.20 1.26
CA LEU A 217 -6.25 0.19 0.53
C LEU A 217 -6.46 0.13 -0.98
N ALA A 218 -7.43 -0.66 -1.43
CA ALA A 218 -7.75 -0.77 -2.85
C ALA A 218 -8.38 0.52 -3.43
N ARG A 219 -9.27 1.17 -2.67
CA ARG A 219 -9.81 2.50 -3.00
C ARG A 219 -8.71 3.54 -3.10
N TYR A 220 -7.83 3.60 -2.10
CA TYR A 220 -6.66 4.48 -2.09
C TYR A 220 -5.77 4.27 -3.32
N ALA A 221 -5.41 3.01 -3.61
CA ALA A 221 -4.52 2.67 -4.71
C ALA A 221 -5.12 3.07 -6.07
N SER A 222 -6.40 2.79 -6.27
CA SER A 222 -7.14 3.19 -7.48
C SER A 222 -7.14 4.71 -7.68
N ILE A 223 -7.39 5.48 -6.61
CA ILE A 223 -7.37 6.95 -6.66
C ILE A 223 -5.96 7.49 -6.95
N CYS A 224 -4.91 6.98 -6.30
CA CYS A 224 -3.53 7.39 -6.59
C CYS A 224 -3.16 7.13 -8.06
N GLN A 225 -3.45 5.93 -8.56
CA GLN A 225 -3.20 5.62 -9.96
C GLN A 225 -4.00 6.54 -10.86
N SER A 226 -5.26 6.88 -10.52
CA SER A 226 -6.06 7.86 -11.27
C SER A 226 -5.34 9.20 -11.47
N ALA A 227 -4.52 9.62 -10.50
CA ALA A 227 -3.73 10.86 -10.49
C ALA A 227 -2.25 10.67 -10.88
N ARG A 228 -1.88 9.54 -11.51
CA ARG A 228 -0.50 9.25 -11.98
C ARG A 228 0.52 9.18 -10.83
N ILE A 229 0.08 8.73 -9.65
CA ILE A 229 0.91 8.48 -8.47
C ILE A 229 0.95 6.96 -8.20
N VAL A 230 2.14 6.41 -7.99
CA VAL A 230 2.32 5.00 -7.57
C VAL A 230 1.89 4.83 -6.11
N PRO A 231 0.91 3.96 -5.79
CA PRO A 231 0.55 3.70 -4.40
C PRO A 231 1.46 2.63 -3.77
N ILE A 232 1.99 2.95 -2.58
CA ILE A 232 2.57 1.97 -1.66
C ILE A 232 1.43 1.50 -0.74
N VAL A 233 1.07 0.23 -0.88
CA VAL A 233 0.02 -0.46 -0.11
C VAL A 233 0.64 -1.02 1.16
N GLU A 234 0.31 -0.45 2.34
CA GLU A 234 0.90 -0.83 3.63
C GLU A 234 -0.14 -1.45 4.58
N PRO A 235 -0.39 -2.77 4.52
CA PRO A 235 -1.20 -3.50 5.50
C PRO A 235 -0.31 -3.99 6.65
N GLU A 236 0.05 -3.10 7.59
CA GLU A 236 0.94 -3.48 8.69
C GLU A 236 0.21 -4.35 9.72
N ILE A 237 0.70 -5.57 9.91
CA ILE A 237 0.34 -6.41 11.05
C ILE A 237 1.36 -6.13 12.17
N LEU A 238 0.87 -5.66 13.31
CA LEU A 238 1.72 -5.28 14.44
C LEU A 238 2.37 -6.51 15.09
N PRO A 239 3.63 -6.40 15.56
CA PRO A 239 4.32 -7.46 16.28
C PRO A 239 3.90 -7.56 17.75
N ASP A 240 3.00 -6.71 18.24
CA ASP A 240 2.50 -6.76 19.62
C ASP A 240 1.89 -8.13 19.95
N GLY A 241 2.22 -8.67 21.13
CA GLY A 241 1.72 -9.95 21.63
C GLY A 241 2.80 -11.03 21.77
N ASP A 242 2.37 -12.23 22.18
CA ASP A 242 3.20 -13.40 22.47
C ASP A 242 3.08 -14.52 21.42
N HIS A 243 2.38 -14.24 20.32
CA HIS A 243 2.17 -15.17 19.21
C HIS A 243 3.49 -15.65 18.59
N ASP A 244 3.51 -16.88 18.11
CA ASP A 244 4.69 -17.46 17.47
C ASP A 244 4.83 -17.04 15.99
N LEU A 245 5.95 -17.44 15.39
CA LEU A 245 6.25 -17.15 13.98
C LEU A 245 5.20 -17.75 13.03
N ALA A 246 4.68 -18.94 13.33
CA ALA A 246 3.71 -19.63 12.49
C ALA A 246 2.36 -18.88 12.48
N ARG A 247 1.91 -18.37 13.63
CA ARG A 247 0.71 -17.55 13.72
C ARG A 247 0.86 -16.25 12.94
N CYS A 248 2.02 -15.58 13.03
CA CYS A 248 2.30 -14.39 12.23
C CYS A 248 2.28 -14.69 10.72
N GLN A 249 2.84 -15.83 10.31
CA GLN A 249 2.82 -16.27 8.91
C GLN A 249 1.39 -16.49 8.42
N GLN A 250 0.58 -17.23 9.19
CA GLN A 250 -0.82 -17.50 8.87
C GLN A 250 -1.60 -16.19 8.66
N VAL A 251 -1.52 -15.27 9.62
CA VAL A 251 -2.25 -14.00 9.55
C VAL A 251 -1.76 -13.15 8.37
N THR A 252 -0.45 -13.14 8.12
CA THR A 252 0.12 -12.44 6.96
C THR A 252 -0.42 -13.00 5.64
N GLU A 253 -0.51 -14.33 5.52
CA GLU A 253 -1.09 -14.97 4.33
C GLU A 253 -2.58 -14.61 4.14
N GLU A 254 -3.38 -14.67 5.22
CA GLU A 254 -4.81 -14.32 5.18
C GLU A 254 -5.04 -12.85 4.78
N VAL A 255 -4.28 -11.93 5.39
CA VAL A 255 -4.38 -10.49 5.10
C VAL A 255 -3.95 -10.17 3.69
N LEU A 256 -2.81 -10.69 3.23
CA LEU A 256 -2.30 -10.39 1.88
C LEU A 256 -3.21 -10.98 0.79
N ALA A 257 -3.78 -12.17 1.01
CA ALA A 257 -4.76 -12.73 0.08
C ALA A 257 -5.99 -11.81 -0.07
N ALA A 258 -6.51 -11.28 1.04
CA ALA A 258 -7.63 -10.33 1.01
C ALA A 258 -7.25 -9.01 0.32
N VAL A 259 -6.06 -8.47 0.60
CA VAL A 259 -5.54 -7.26 -0.03
C VAL A 259 -5.47 -7.42 -1.55
N TYR A 260 -4.81 -8.46 -2.07
CA TYR A 260 -4.67 -8.62 -3.52
C TYR A 260 -6.00 -8.94 -4.22
N LYS A 261 -6.92 -9.62 -3.53
CA LYS A 261 -8.29 -9.78 -4.03
C LYS A 261 -8.99 -8.42 -4.16
N ALA A 262 -8.91 -7.56 -3.15
CA ALA A 262 -9.49 -6.21 -3.20
C ALA A 262 -8.81 -5.34 -4.27
N LEU A 263 -7.48 -5.36 -4.40
CA LEU A 263 -6.77 -4.63 -5.46
C LEU A 263 -7.26 -5.05 -6.86
N SER A 264 -7.48 -6.35 -7.08
CA SER A 264 -8.06 -6.88 -8.31
C SER A 264 -9.50 -6.40 -8.56
N ASP A 265 -10.35 -6.43 -7.53
CA ASP A 265 -11.74 -5.99 -7.61
C ASP A 265 -11.87 -4.51 -7.94
N HIS A 266 -10.96 -3.66 -7.45
CA HIS A 266 -10.91 -2.23 -7.71
C HIS A 266 -10.07 -1.85 -8.95
N HIS A 267 -9.69 -2.84 -9.76
CA HIS A 267 -8.98 -2.66 -11.03
C HIS A 267 -7.63 -1.94 -10.87
N VAL A 268 -6.94 -2.17 -9.77
CA VAL A 268 -5.60 -1.62 -9.54
C VAL A 268 -4.59 -2.33 -10.45
N TYR A 269 -3.79 -1.54 -11.16
CA TYR A 269 -2.73 -2.03 -12.06
C TYR A 269 -1.48 -2.37 -11.25
N LEU A 270 -1.21 -3.66 -11.02
CA LEU A 270 -0.22 -4.12 -10.02
C LEU A 270 1.22 -3.72 -10.36
N GLU A 271 1.59 -3.69 -11.65
CA GLU A 271 2.91 -3.26 -12.12
C GLU A 271 3.21 -1.79 -11.78
N GLY A 272 2.17 -1.00 -11.48
CA GLY A 272 2.25 0.39 -11.03
C GLY A 272 1.98 0.56 -9.54
N THR A 273 2.25 -0.46 -8.71
CA THR A 273 2.11 -0.42 -7.24
C THR A 273 3.39 -0.90 -6.55
N LEU A 274 3.48 -0.74 -5.23
CA LEU A 274 4.44 -1.44 -4.38
C LEU A 274 3.71 -1.93 -3.12
N LEU A 275 4.20 -3.02 -2.54
CA LEU A 275 3.71 -3.52 -1.25
C LEU A 275 4.69 -3.15 -0.13
N LYS A 276 4.18 -2.66 1.00
CA LYS A 276 4.94 -2.44 2.23
C LYS A 276 4.35 -3.27 3.36
N PRO A 277 4.69 -4.57 3.44
CA PRO A 277 4.22 -5.44 4.50
C PRO A 277 5.18 -5.39 5.69
N ASN A 278 4.72 -5.90 6.84
CA ASN A 278 5.61 -6.38 7.90
C ASN A 278 6.43 -7.58 7.40
N MET A 279 7.62 -7.78 7.98
CA MET A 279 8.26 -9.09 7.95
C MET A 279 7.45 -10.06 8.81
N VAL A 280 7.56 -11.36 8.52
CA VAL A 280 6.94 -12.39 9.36
C VAL A 280 7.90 -12.69 10.50
N THR A 281 7.57 -12.19 11.69
CA THR A 281 8.37 -12.34 12.92
C THR A 281 7.49 -12.89 14.05
N PRO A 282 8.06 -13.57 15.05
CA PRO A 282 7.31 -13.84 16.27
C PRO A 282 6.90 -12.53 16.94
N GLY A 283 5.85 -12.59 17.77
CA GLY A 283 5.41 -11.46 18.57
C GLY A 283 6.52 -10.98 19.52
N GLN A 284 6.48 -9.69 19.86
CA GLN A 284 7.50 -9.05 20.68
C GLN A 284 7.70 -9.76 22.03
N SER A 285 6.59 -10.17 22.65
CA SER A 285 6.54 -10.88 23.93
C SER A 285 6.66 -12.39 23.77
N CYS A 286 6.88 -12.90 22.55
CA CYS A 286 7.03 -14.33 22.32
C CYS A 286 8.31 -14.83 23.02
N PRO A 287 8.20 -15.87 23.87
CA PRO A 287 9.37 -16.42 24.57
C PRO A 287 10.33 -17.11 23.60
N LYS A 288 9.82 -17.66 22.49
CA LYS A 288 10.63 -18.29 21.45
C LYS A 288 11.08 -17.24 20.44
N LYS A 289 12.38 -16.94 20.42
CA LYS A 289 12.98 -16.11 19.38
C LYS A 289 13.14 -16.90 18.08
N ALA A 290 13.05 -16.20 16.96
CA ALA A 290 13.31 -16.75 15.63
C ALA A 290 14.65 -16.22 15.10
N SER A 291 15.42 -17.10 14.46
CA SER A 291 16.62 -16.71 13.72
C SER A 291 16.26 -15.89 12.47
N PRO A 292 17.18 -15.09 11.93
CA PRO A 292 16.98 -14.40 10.65
C PRO A 292 16.61 -15.34 9.50
N GLN A 293 17.14 -16.58 9.51
CA GLN A 293 16.85 -17.59 8.50
C GLN A 293 15.41 -18.12 8.60
N GLU A 294 14.90 -18.32 9.82
CA GLU A 294 13.49 -18.69 10.03
C GLU A 294 12.54 -17.55 9.63
N ILE A 295 12.87 -16.30 10.02
CA ILE A 295 12.11 -15.09 9.61
C ILE A 295 12.09 -14.98 8.08
N ALA A 296 13.23 -15.19 7.42
CA ALA A 296 13.34 -15.15 5.97
C ALA A 296 12.49 -16.23 5.30
N ALA A 297 12.55 -17.47 5.79
CA ALA A 297 11.78 -18.58 5.26
C ALA A 297 10.27 -18.32 5.38
N ALA A 298 9.80 -17.89 6.55
CA ALA A 298 8.40 -17.58 6.80
C ALA A 298 7.91 -16.39 5.96
N THR A 299 8.72 -15.33 5.88
CA THR A 299 8.40 -14.12 5.11
C THR A 299 8.30 -14.41 3.62
N VAL A 300 9.31 -15.04 3.02
CA VAL A 300 9.32 -15.34 1.58
C VAL A 300 8.21 -16.34 1.23
N THR A 301 7.95 -17.34 2.09
CA THR A 301 6.86 -18.30 1.88
C THR A 301 5.50 -17.61 1.87
N ALA A 302 5.22 -16.73 2.84
CA ALA A 302 3.95 -15.99 2.89
C ALA A 302 3.74 -15.12 1.63
N LEU A 303 4.79 -14.45 1.16
CA LEU A 303 4.74 -13.65 -0.06
C LEU A 303 4.51 -14.51 -1.30
N LEU A 304 5.22 -15.64 -1.45
CA LEU A 304 5.05 -16.57 -2.57
C LEU A 304 3.65 -17.17 -2.68
N ARG A 305 2.94 -17.29 -1.54
CA ARG A 305 1.57 -17.82 -1.50
C ARG A 305 0.50 -16.78 -1.84
N THR A 306 0.82 -15.49 -1.83
CA THR A 306 -0.22 -14.43 -1.83
C THR A 306 0.01 -13.29 -2.80
N VAL A 307 1.26 -12.94 -3.11
CA VAL A 307 1.59 -11.81 -3.96
C VAL A 307 1.65 -12.24 -5.43
N PRO A 308 0.98 -11.56 -6.37
CA PRO A 308 1.13 -11.83 -7.79
C PRO A 308 2.50 -11.37 -8.35
N PRO A 309 3.12 -12.09 -9.30
CA PRO A 309 4.42 -11.73 -9.90
C PRO A 309 4.44 -10.39 -10.66
N ALA A 310 3.27 -9.80 -10.94
CA ALA A 310 3.16 -8.51 -11.60
C ALA A 310 3.61 -7.32 -10.71
N VAL A 311 3.60 -7.47 -9.38
CA VAL A 311 4.06 -6.43 -8.46
C VAL A 311 5.56 -6.20 -8.65
N PRO A 312 6.07 -4.98 -8.87
CA PRO A 312 7.51 -4.79 -9.13
C PRO A 312 8.39 -5.07 -7.92
N GLY A 313 7.91 -4.75 -6.71
CA GLY A 313 8.71 -4.93 -5.50
C GLY A 313 7.95 -4.79 -4.19
N ILE A 314 8.59 -5.33 -3.17
CA ILE A 314 8.16 -5.35 -1.78
C ILE A 314 9.16 -4.50 -0.99
N THR A 315 8.67 -3.46 -0.34
CA THR A 315 9.49 -2.49 0.42
C THR A 315 9.15 -2.62 1.90
N PHE A 316 9.78 -3.55 2.62
CA PHE A 316 9.41 -3.90 4.00
C PHE A 316 9.42 -2.70 4.95
N LEU A 317 8.44 -2.64 5.85
CA LEU A 317 8.56 -1.82 7.05
C LEU A 317 9.45 -2.53 8.09
N SER A 318 10.20 -1.78 8.88
CA SER A 318 11.06 -2.34 9.94
C SER A 318 10.28 -2.64 11.23
N GLY A 319 9.07 -2.08 11.39
CA GLY A 319 8.33 -2.17 12.65
C GLY A 319 9.16 -1.61 13.81
N GLY A 320 9.22 -2.34 14.92
CA GLY A 320 10.03 -2.02 16.10
C GLY A 320 11.42 -2.66 16.13
N GLN A 321 11.84 -3.35 15.06
CA GLN A 321 13.18 -3.95 14.97
C GLN A 321 14.27 -2.91 15.19
N SER A 322 15.39 -3.33 15.77
CA SER A 322 16.60 -2.50 15.80
C SER A 322 17.11 -2.18 14.39
N GLU A 323 17.98 -1.17 14.24
CA GLU A 323 18.53 -0.84 12.92
C GLU A 323 19.28 -2.05 12.33
N GLU A 324 20.05 -2.75 13.17
CA GLU A 324 20.83 -3.91 12.75
C GLU A 324 19.98 -5.12 12.43
N GLU A 325 19.01 -5.44 13.29
CA GLU A 325 18.07 -6.54 13.07
C GLU A 325 17.30 -6.37 11.75
N ALA A 326 16.86 -5.15 11.43
CA ALA A 326 16.15 -4.86 10.18
C ALA A 326 17.02 -5.10 8.94
N SER A 327 18.33 -4.86 9.01
CA SER A 327 19.26 -5.16 7.90
C SER A 327 19.61 -6.64 7.83
N VAL A 328 19.84 -7.30 8.97
CA VAL A 328 20.16 -8.74 9.03
C VAL A 328 18.98 -9.58 8.52
N ASN A 329 17.74 -9.23 8.91
CA ASN A 329 16.56 -9.92 8.43
C ASN A 329 16.32 -9.68 6.93
N LEU A 330 16.50 -8.45 6.44
CA LEU A 330 16.37 -8.15 5.01
C LEU A 330 17.41 -8.90 4.16
N ASP A 331 18.64 -9.01 4.66
CA ASP A 331 19.71 -9.77 4.02
C ASP A 331 19.38 -11.27 3.96
N ALA A 332 18.91 -11.84 5.07
CA ALA A 332 18.47 -13.23 5.13
C ALA A 332 17.30 -13.50 4.17
N ILE A 333 16.33 -12.58 4.07
CA ILE A 333 15.22 -12.64 3.11
C ILE A 333 15.73 -12.72 1.67
N ASN A 334 16.72 -11.91 1.30
CA ASN A 334 17.29 -11.90 -0.04
C ASN A 334 18.14 -13.14 -0.33
N LYS A 335 18.87 -13.66 0.67
CA LYS A 335 19.66 -14.90 0.58
C LYS A 335 18.82 -16.18 0.58
N PHE A 336 17.56 -16.13 1.02
CA PHE A 336 16.71 -17.31 1.08
C PHE A 336 16.57 -17.98 -0.30
N PRO A 337 16.86 -19.29 -0.44
CA PRO A 337 16.96 -19.99 -1.72
C PRO A 337 15.57 -20.31 -2.31
N ALA A 338 14.90 -19.29 -2.83
CA ALA A 338 13.65 -19.40 -3.57
C ALA A 338 13.61 -18.45 -4.76
N ASN A 339 12.81 -18.79 -5.77
CA ASN A 339 12.52 -17.90 -6.89
C ASN A 339 11.61 -16.78 -6.42
N LYS A 340 12.17 -15.57 -6.27
CA LYS A 340 11.48 -14.38 -5.77
C LYS A 340 11.22 -13.45 -6.97
N PRO A 341 10.00 -13.41 -7.54
CA PRO A 341 9.74 -12.70 -8.80
C PRO A 341 9.62 -11.17 -8.62
N TRP A 342 9.92 -10.65 -7.43
CA TRP A 342 9.85 -9.24 -7.07
C TRP A 342 11.18 -8.78 -6.50
N ALA A 343 11.48 -7.48 -6.59
CA ALA A 343 12.52 -6.90 -5.75
C ALA A 343 12.09 -6.94 -4.27
N LEU A 344 13.00 -7.34 -3.38
CA LEU A 344 12.78 -7.35 -1.92
C LEU A 344 13.72 -6.34 -1.25
N THR A 345 13.19 -5.17 -0.89
CA THR A 345 13.95 -4.04 -0.36
C THR A 345 13.25 -3.41 0.85
N PHE A 346 13.69 -2.24 1.27
CA PHE A 346 13.26 -1.58 2.51
C PHE A 346 12.46 -0.30 2.26
N SER A 347 11.53 0.00 3.18
CA SER A 347 10.93 1.31 3.39
C SER A 347 10.97 1.66 4.87
N TYR A 348 12.15 2.14 5.31
CA TYR A 348 12.49 2.22 6.72
C TYR A 348 12.42 3.66 7.24
N GLY A 349 11.76 3.81 8.40
CA GLY A 349 11.79 5.03 9.19
C GLY A 349 12.83 4.92 10.29
N ARG A 350 12.43 4.39 11.45
CA ARG A 350 13.29 4.18 12.62
C ARG A 350 14.61 3.46 12.28
N ALA A 351 14.57 2.39 11.48
CA ALA A 351 15.76 1.61 11.12
C ALA A 351 16.79 2.34 10.21
N LEU A 352 16.48 3.54 9.72
CA LEU A 352 17.42 4.44 9.02
C LEU A 352 17.74 5.73 9.81
N GLN A 353 17.03 5.97 10.91
CA GLN A 353 16.97 7.29 11.56
C GLN A 353 17.32 7.28 13.05
N ALA A 354 17.31 6.12 13.72
CA ALA A 354 17.53 6.08 15.16
C ALA A 354 18.94 6.56 15.54
N SER A 355 19.97 6.08 14.83
CA SER A 355 21.35 6.57 15.02
C SER A 355 21.49 8.02 14.61
N VAL A 356 20.80 8.44 13.53
CA VAL A 356 20.81 9.82 13.04
C VAL A 356 20.33 10.80 14.10
N LEU A 357 19.16 10.53 14.70
CA LEU A 357 18.59 11.36 15.77
C LEU A 357 19.53 11.46 16.97
N ARG A 358 20.09 10.33 17.41
CA ARG A 358 21.01 10.31 18.57
C ARG A 358 22.36 10.94 18.29
N ALA A 359 22.83 10.90 17.04
CA ALA A 359 24.05 11.58 16.63
C ALA A 359 23.82 13.09 16.56
N TRP A 360 22.73 13.52 15.94
CA TRP A 360 22.36 14.93 15.81
C TRP A 360 22.05 15.59 17.16
N GLY A 361 21.20 14.98 17.99
CA GLY A 361 20.85 15.51 19.32
C GLY A 361 20.28 16.93 19.32
N GLY A 362 19.72 17.41 18.20
CA GLY A 362 19.20 18.78 18.05
C GLY A 362 20.26 19.86 17.80
N LYS A 363 21.53 19.50 17.65
CA LYS A 363 22.65 20.45 17.61
C LYS A 363 23.13 20.72 16.19
N LYS A 364 23.29 22.00 15.81
CA LYS A 364 23.70 22.39 14.44
C LYS A 364 25.08 21.85 14.09
N GLU A 365 26.00 21.86 15.05
CA GLU A 365 27.35 21.33 14.92
C GLU A 365 27.41 19.80 14.75
N GLN A 366 26.30 19.08 15.01
CA GLN A 366 26.20 17.62 14.87
C GLN A 366 25.47 17.18 13.59
N ILE A 367 25.17 18.11 12.67
CA ILE A 367 24.52 17.77 11.39
C ILE A 367 25.35 16.74 10.61
N ALA A 368 26.66 16.95 10.49
CA ALA A 368 27.56 16.04 9.79
C ALA A 368 27.58 14.64 10.42
N ALA A 369 27.61 14.57 11.75
CA ALA A 369 27.56 13.30 12.48
C ALA A 369 26.24 12.55 12.22
N GLY A 370 25.10 13.24 12.21
CA GLY A 370 23.81 12.64 11.86
C GLY A 370 23.79 12.12 10.41
N GLN A 371 24.32 12.90 9.47
CA GLN A 371 24.40 12.50 8.06
C GLN A 371 25.28 11.26 7.86
N GLU A 372 26.40 11.16 8.57
CA GLU A 372 27.27 9.98 8.51
C GLU A 372 26.53 8.71 8.95
N GLU A 373 25.75 8.78 10.03
CA GLU A 373 24.92 7.66 10.49
C GLU A 373 23.84 7.27 9.48
N LEU A 374 23.24 8.25 8.79
CA LEU A 374 22.28 7.97 7.73
C LEU A 374 22.94 7.21 6.58
N LEU A 375 24.13 7.65 6.14
CA LEU A 375 24.87 7.00 5.06
C LEU A 375 25.28 5.57 5.42
N LYS A 376 25.72 5.35 6.67
CA LYS A 376 26.01 4.00 7.20
C LYS A 376 24.79 3.08 7.08
N ARG A 377 23.64 3.48 7.62
CA ARG A 377 22.43 2.64 7.56
C ARG A 377 21.85 2.51 6.16
N ALA A 378 21.94 3.54 5.33
CA ALA A 378 21.53 3.46 3.93
C ALA A 378 22.37 2.42 3.18
N LYS A 379 23.70 2.44 3.36
CA LYS A 379 24.61 1.45 2.77
C LYS A 379 24.36 0.03 3.27
N ALA A 380 24.18 -0.15 4.58
CA ALA A 380 23.87 -1.46 5.17
C ALA A 380 22.61 -2.07 4.56
N ASN A 381 21.54 -1.28 4.46
CA ASN A 381 20.27 -1.74 3.89
C ASN A 381 20.34 -1.92 2.36
N GLY A 382 21.14 -1.11 1.66
CA GLY A 382 21.43 -1.30 0.23
C GLY A 382 22.09 -2.65 -0.03
N LEU A 383 23.11 -3.00 0.76
CA LEU A 383 23.76 -4.32 0.69
C LEU A 383 22.79 -5.46 1.07
N ALA A 384 21.98 -5.26 2.12
CA ALA A 384 21.01 -6.25 2.57
C ALA A 384 19.94 -6.54 1.52
N SER A 385 19.48 -5.53 0.78
CA SER A 385 18.53 -5.69 -0.33
C SER A 385 19.08 -6.52 -1.50
N GLN A 386 20.40 -6.75 -1.53
CA GLN A 386 21.06 -7.59 -2.52
C GLN A 386 21.53 -8.94 -1.95
N GLY A 387 21.28 -9.21 -0.65
CA GLY A 387 21.83 -10.39 0.02
C GLY A 387 23.36 -10.34 0.17
N ASN A 388 23.94 -9.14 0.26
CA ASN A 388 25.38 -8.92 0.35
C ASN A 388 25.80 -8.26 1.68
N TYR A 389 24.89 -8.18 2.66
CA TYR A 389 25.22 -7.63 3.97
C TYR A 389 25.80 -8.72 4.87
N ALA A 390 26.78 -8.33 5.69
CA ALA A 390 27.32 -9.14 6.76
C ALA A 390 26.97 -8.48 8.10
N ALA A 391 26.38 -9.24 9.01
CA ALA A 391 25.98 -8.74 10.33
C ALA A 391 27.17 -8.08 11.05
N GLY A 392 26.95 -6.89 11.60
CA GLY A 392 27.97 -6.09 12.29
C GLY A 392 29.03 -5.45 11.39
N SER A 393 28.98 -5.64 10.05
CA SER A 393 29.98 -5.06 9.14
C SER A 393 29.92 -3.54 9.02
N ILE A 394 28.78 -2.93 9.37
CA ILE A 394 28.60 -1.48 9.41
C ILE A 394 28.00 -1.11 10.77
N VAL A 395 28.84 -0.54 11.63
CA VAL A 395 28.46 -0.11 12.98
C VAL A 395 27.81 1.27 12.93
N SER A 396 26.66 1.43 13.60
CA SER A 396 25.99 2.71 13.82
C SER A 396 25.75 2.98 15.31
N LYS A 397 25.60 4.25 15.69
CA LYS A 397 25.52 4.72 17.08
C LYS A 397 24.44 4.02 17.92
N ALA A 398 23.35 3.62 17.28
CA ALA A 398 22.15 3.01 17.88
C ALA A 398 21.82 1.62 17.30
N ALA A 399 22.75 0.99 16.58
CA ALA A 399 22.52 -0.22 15.77
C ALA A 399 21.65 -1.28 16.46
N ASN A 400 22.00 -1.62 17.70
CA ASN A 400 21.39 -2.71 18.48
C ASN A 400 20.29 -2.24 19.44
N ALA A 401 19.99 -0.94 19.47
CA ALA A 401 18.97 -0.44 20.37
C ALA A 401 17.58 -0.87 19.87
N SER A 402 16.80 -1.45 20.79
CA SER A 402 15.37 -1.66 20.59
C SER A 402 14.71 -0.36 20.12
N LEU A 403 13.95 -0.43 19.02
CA LEU A 403 13.20 0.71 18.48
C LEU A 403 11.70 0.56 18.72
N TYR A 404 11.29 -0.41 19.54
CA TYR A 404 9.90 -0.60 19.92
C TYR A 404 9.35 0.62 20.64
N ALA A 405 8.11 0.97 20.29
CA ALA A 405 7.32 1.96 20.99
C ALA A 405 5.90 1.38 21.09
N ASN A 406 5.31 1.38 22.29
CA ASN A 406 4.03 0.70 22.60
C ASN A 406 2.93 1.03 21.56
N SER A 407 2.01 0.11 21.29
CA SER A 407 0.95 0.24 20.25
C SER A 407 0.13 1.54 20.30
N GLU A 408 -0.18 2.10 21.47
CA GLU A 408 -0.82 3.42 21.59
C GLU A 408 -0.01 4.53 20.89
N SER A 409 1.31 4.37 20.84
CA SER A 409 2.21 5.31 20.20
C SER A 409 2.22 5.22 18.67
N ALA A 410 1.84 4.05 18.11
CA ALA A 410 1.83 3.73 16.69
C ALA A 410 0.50 4.07 15.98
N LEU A 411 -0.56 4.40 16.72
CA LEU A 411 -1.89 4.73 16.19
C LEU A 411 -2.01 6.15 15.61
N GLY A 412 -0.90 6.90 15.48
CA GLY A 412 -0.76 8.12 14.67
C GLY A 412 -2.05 8.92 14.43
N LYS A 413 -2.70 9.42 15.50
CA LYS A 413 -3.90 10.24 15.37
C LYS A 413 -3.56 11.48 14.55
N TYR A 414 -4.26 11.69 13.44
CA TYR A 414 -4.07 12.85 12.58
C TYR A 414 -4.75 14.05 13.23
N ALA A 415 -3.97 14.94 13.84
CA ALA A 415 -4.43 16.24 14.29
C ALA A 415 -3.94 17.29 13.29
N GLY A 416 -4.78 17.65 12.31
CA GLY A 416 -4.44 18.68 11.33
C GLY A 416 -5.42 18.72 10.17
N GLY A 417 -6.48 19.53 10.27
CA GLY A 417 -7.28 19.88 9.10
C GLY A 417 -6.39 20.59 8.09
N VAL A 418 -6.25 20.04 6.89
CA VAL A 418 -5.61 20.75 5.77
C VAL A 418 -6.71 21.55 5.09
N THR A 419 -6.79 22.84 5.37
CA THR A 419 -7.47 23.78 4.49
C THR A 419 -6.60 23.92 3.24
N GLY A 420 -7.00 23.27 2.16
CA GLY A 420 -6.32 23.40 0.88
C GLY A 420 -6.45 24.82 0.34
N ALA A 421 -5.32 25.41 -0.07
CA ALA A 421 -5.26 26.61 -0.89
C ALA A 421 -5.82 26.33 -2.30
N ALA A 422 -7.13 26.13 -2.39
CA ALA A 422 -7.94 26.11 -3.62
C ALA A 422 -9.45 26.24 -3.29
N GLY A 423 -9.79 26.79 -2.12
CA GLY A 423 -11.19 26.98 -1.67
C GLY A 423 -11.79 28.34 -2.02
N ASP A 424 -11.02 29.29 -2.55
CA ASP A 424 -11.53 30.61 -2.93
C ASP A 424 -11.98 30.60 -4.40
N ALA A 425 -13.09 29.93 -4.66
CA ALA A 425 -13.97 30.23 -5.78
C ALA A 425 -15.42 29.98 -5.34
N ALA A 426 -16.15 31.07 -5.18
CA ALA A 426 -17.49 31.17 -4.63
C ALA A 426 -18.48 30.12 -5.16
N LEU A 427 -19.20 29.47 -4.23
CA LEU A 427 -20.55 28.95 -4.45
C LEU A 427 -21.37 29.18 -3.17
N PHE A 428 -21.62 30.46 -2.88
CA PHE A 428 -22.73 30.88 -2.05
C PHE A 428 -23.98 30.98 -2.95
N VAL A 429 -24.97 30.12 -2.73
CA VAL A 429 -26.36 30.42 -3.06
C VAL A 429 -27.15 30.33 -1.76
N ALA A 430 -27.79 31.45 -1.43
CA ALA A 430 -28.45 31.73 -0.17
C ALA A 430 -29.88 31.15 -0.08
N ASN A 431 -30.40 31.27 1.15
CA ASN A 431 -31.79 31.15 1.62
C ASN A 431 -32.19 29.73 2.04
N HIS A 432 -32.51 29.46 3.31
CA HIS A 432 -33.45 30.23 4.12
C HIS A 432 -33.02 30.37 5.58
N ALA A 433 -32.93 31.61 6.04
CA ALA A 433 -32.91 31.98 7.45
C ALA A 433 -34.35 32.16 7.98
N ARG A 434 -34.64 31.61 9.16
CA ARG A 434 -35.59 32.17 10.13
C ARG A 434 -34.84 32.20 11.46
N ARG A 435 -34.26 33.36 11.80
CA ARG A 435 -34.73 34.30 12.84
C ARG A 435 -34.81 33.65 14.22
N GLU A 436 -33.80 33.95 15.02
CA GLU A 436 -33.85 33.95 16.49
C GLU A 436 -34.80 35.05 16.98
N ASP A 437 -35.46 34.83 18.11
CA ASP A 437 -35.60 35.85 19.15
C ASP A 437 -35.72 35.17 20.54
N PRO A 438 -35.24 35.82 21.62
CA PRO A 438 -34.87 35.22 22.89
C PRO A 438 -35.94 35.41 23.97
N HIS A 439 -36.10 34.45 24.88
CA HIS A 439 -36.62 34.74 26.22
C HIS A 439 -36.02 33.79 27.27
N GLN A 440 -35.54 34.46 28.32
CA GLN A 440 -34.91 34.00 29.53
C GLN A 440 -35.98 33.63 30.56
N ALA A 441 -35.87 32.48 31.25
CA ALA A 441 -36.25 32.32 32.66
C ALA A 441 -35.91 30.92 33.19
N ASP A 442 -35.32 30.95 34.37
CA ASP A 442 -34.84 29.90 35.26
C ASP A 442 -36.01 29.39 36.10
N ILE A 443 -36.36 28.08 36.08
CA ILE A 443 -37.11 27.41 37.16
C ILE A 443 -36.72 25.92 37.25
N THR A 444 -36.45 25.54 38.49
CA THR A 444 -36.20 24.24 39.11
C THR A 444 -37.33 23.22 39.01
N GLU A 445 -36.97 21.96 39.30
CA GLU A 445 -37.78 20.79 39.72
C GLU A 445 -38.27 19.79 38.66
N ASN A 446 -37.85 18.53 38.91
CA ASN A 446 -38.38 17.28 38.37
C ASN A 446 -39.90 17.15 38.62
N PRO A 447 -40.59 16.43 37.73
CA PRO A 447 -41.23 15.23 38.22
C PRO A 447 -40.96 13.99 37.37
N THR A 448 -40.83 12.90 38.11
CA THR A 448 -40.97 11.50 37.73
C THR A 448 -41.91 11.23 36.56
N VAL A 449 -41.39 10.54 35.54
CA VAL A 449 -42.21 9.75 34.61
C VAL A 449 -41.82 8.29 34.79
N GLU A 450 -42.75 7.51 35.33
CA GLU A 450 -42.72 6.05 35.35
C GLU A 450 -42.58 5.52 33.92
N VAL A 451 -41.54 4.73 33.67
CA VAL A 451 -41.46 3.87 32.50
C VAL A 451 -42.03 2.53 32.91
N ASP A 452 -43.23 2.26 32.39
CA ASP A 452 -43.90 0.96 32.45
C ASP A 452 -42.94 -0.15 31.96
N ARG A 453 -42.72 -1.14 32.82
CA ARG A 453 -41.65 -2.15 32.73
C ARG A 453 -42.12 -3.49 32.17
N ASP A 454 -43.28 -3.57 31.52
CA ASP A 454 -43.87 -4.84 31.07
C ASP A 454 -44.06 -5.02 29.54
N ALA A 455 -43.28 -4.33 28.69
CA ALA A 455 -43.42 -4.47 27.22
C ALA A 455 -42.18 -4.92 26.43
N ILE A 456 -41.08 -5.36 27.06
CA ILE A 456 -39.90 -5.90 26.32
C ILE A 456 -39.30 -7.12 27.04
N LEU A 457 -40.09 -8.17 27.20
CA LEU A 457 -39.58 -9.51 27.49
C LEU A 457 -40.52 -10.54 26.87
N ASN A 458 -40.32 -10.86 25.59
CA ASN A 458 -40.67 -12.16 25.00
C ASN A 458 -40.23 -12.18 23.54
N LEU A 459 -38.99 -12.61 23.27
CA LEU A 459 -38.65 -13.27 22.00
C LEU A 459 -37.23 -13.86 21.97
N TRP A 460 -36.72 -14.46 23.05
CA TRP A 460 -35.54 -15.35 22.95
C TRP A 460 -35.60 -16.46 23.99
N SER A 461 -35.99 -17.67 23.58
CA SER A 461 -35.22 -18.88 23.89
C SER A 461 -35.64 -20.08 23.02
N PRO A 462 -34.71 -20.97 22.64
CA PRO A 462 -34.88 -21.99 21.62
C PRO A 462 -35.37 -23.32 22.21
N SER A 463 -35.95 -24.18 21.38
CA SER A 463 -35.64 -25.63 21.26
C SER A 463 -36.81 -26.44 20.69
N ARG A 464 -36.42 -27.43 19.87
CA ARG A 464 -37.17 -28.62 19.40
C ARG A 464 -38.12 -28.40 18.23
N TYR A 465 -37.69 -28.85 17.05
CA TYR A 465 -38.32 -30.00 16.38
C TYR A 465 -37.32 -30.64 15.41
N PHE A 466 -36.88 -31.84 15.74
CA PHE A 466 -36.35 -32.81 14.79
C PHE A 466 -37.54 -33.44 14.06
N ARG A 467 -37.54 -33.45 12.73
CA ARG A 467 -38.08 -34.57 11.93
C ARG A 467 -37.45 -34.58 10.55
N THR A 468 -36.71 -35.65 10.31
CA THR A 468 -36.18 -36.12 9.03
C THR A 468 -37.30 -36.42 8.05
N TRP A 469 -37.18 -36.07 6.76
CA TRP A 469 -37.66 -36.88 5.63
C TRP A 469 -36.82 -36.59 4.38
N ASN A 470 -36.17 -37.64 3.89
CA ASN A 470 -35.45 -37.74 2.63
C ASN A 470 -36.39 -38.47 1.65
N THR A 471 -36.49 -38.03 0.39
CA THR A 471 -36.73 -38.86 -0.81
C THR A 471 -36.87 -38.02 -2.09
N ASN A 472 -35.96 -38.29 -3.03
CA ASN A 472 -36.05 -38.30 -4.50
C ASN A 472 -37.21 -37.59 -5.26
N SER A 473 -36.80 -36.78 -6.24
CA SER A 473 -37.56 -36.15 -7.35
C SER A 473 -38.21 -37.17 -8.34
N PRO A 474 -38.84 -36.79 -9.49
CA PRO A 474 -39.24 -35.47 -10.01
C PRO A 474 -40.69 -35.41 -10.59
N LYS A 475 -41.23 -34.22 -10.85
CA LYS A 475 -42.12 -33.94 -11.99
C LYS A 475 -42.30 -32.44 -12.24
N MET A 476 -42.00 -32.02 -13.47
CA MET A 476 -42.38 -30.73 -14.05
C MET A 476 -43.90 -30.57 -14.07
N GLN A 477 -44.39 -29.35 -13.82
CA GLN A 477 -45.51 -28.76 -14.56
C GLN A 477 -45.46 -27.23 -14.45
N PHE A 478 -45.39 -26.57 -15.61
CA PHE A 478 -45.67 -25.15 -15.77
C PHE A 478 -47.17 -24.92 -15.60
N LEU A 479 -47.56 -23.83 -14.92
CA LEU A 479 -48.83 -23.14 -15.17
C LEU A 479 -48.73 -21.69 -14.68
N THR A 480 -48.94 -20.79 -15.64
CA THR A 480 -49.11 -19.33 -15.56
C THR A 480 -50.53 -18.94 -15.13
N TYR A 481 -50.75 -17.63 -14.92
CA TYR A 481 -51.93 -16.89 -14.43
C TYR A 481 -51.93 -16.68 -12.90
N GLY A 482 -51.95 -15.48 -12.32
CA GLY A 482 -52.24 -14.14 -12.81
C GLY A 482 -53.32 -13.52 -11.91
N GLN A 483 -52.97 -12.52 -11.08
CA GLN A 483 -53.76 -11.31 -10.76
C GLN A 483 -53.16 -10.55 -9.57
N LEU A 484 -52.88 -9.26 -9.82
CA LEU A 484 -52.56 -8.21 -8.86
C LEU A 484 -53.81 -7.78 -8.06
N PRO A 485 -53.64 -6.97 -7.00
CA PRO A 485 -53.99 -5.56 -7.19
C PRO A 485 -52.94 -4.56 -6.72
N THR A 486 -52.90 -3.47 -7.48
CA THR A 486 -52.10 -2.24 -7.40
C THR A 486 -52.72 -1.23 -6.44
N VAL A 487 -51.91 -0.52 -5.63
CA VAL A 487 -52.06 0.92 -5.28
C VAL A 487 -50.65 1.45 -4.91
N LEU A 488 -49.92 2.11 -5.81
CA LEU A 488 -49.82 3.57 -6.03
C LEU A 488 -49.25 4.39 -4.85
N TYR A 489 -47.99 4.83 -4.99
CA TYR A 489 -47.59 6.22 -4.71
C TYR A 489 -46.48 6.63 -5.71
N THR A 490 -46.79 7.64 -6.48
CA THR A 490 -45.96 8.32 -7.49
C THR A 490 -45.27 9.55 -6.91
N SER A 491 -44.01 9.78 -7.27
CA SER A 491 -43.56 11.06 -7.86
C SER A 491 -42.09 10.93 -8.29
N VAL A 492 -41.87 10.92 -9.61
CA VAL A 492 -40.60 11.09 -10.29
C VAL A 492 -40.73 12.40 -11.06
N ASP A 493 -39.76 13.31 -10.92
CA ASP A 493 -39.51 14.35 -11.93
C ASP A 493 -38.09 14.17 -12.45
N MET A 494 -38.00 13.69 -13.69
CA MET A 494 -36.78 13.65 -14.49
C MET A 494 -37.04 14.42 -15.78
N LEU A 495 -36.18 15.42 -15.99
CA LEU A 495 -36.08 16.26 -17.19
C LEU A 495 -35.95 15.44 -18.47
N VAL A 496 -36.69 15.83 -19.52
CA VAL A 496 -36.36 15.52 -20.92
C VAL A 496 -36.55 16.77 -21.76
N PHE A 497 -35.51 17.14 -22.52
CA PHE A 497 -35.46 18.23 -23.49
C PHE A 497 -35.37 17.65 -24.91
N ASN A 498 -36.14 18.26 -25.84
CA ASN A 498 -36.04 18.30 -27.32
C ASN A 498 -36.12 16.98 -28.13
N SER A 499 -36.74 16.91 -29.31
CA SER A 499 -36.88 17.89 -30.40
C SER A 499 -38.12 17.65 -31.30
N ILE A 500 -38.73 18.75 -31.74
CA ILE A 500 -39.16 19.12 -33.11
C ILE A 500 -39.54 17.99 -34.10
N SER A 501 -40.81 17.97 -34.55
CA SER A 501 -41.21 18.18 -35.96
C SER A 501 -42.73 18.09 -36.17
N ASN A 502 -43.27 19.16 -36.79
CA ASN A 502 -44.61 19.42 -37.36
C ASN A 502 -45.84 19.49 -36.45
#